data_AF-A0A1M7CQP4-F1
#
_entry.id   AF-A0A1M7CQP4-F1
#
_cell.length_a   1.000
_cell.length_b   1.000
_cell.length_c   1.000
_cell.angle_alpha   90.00
_cell.angle_beta   90.00
_cell.angle_gamma   90.00
#
_symmetry.space_group_name_H-M   'P 1'
#
loop_
_entity.id
_entity.type
_entity.pdbx_description
1 polymer ?
#
loop_
_entity_poly.entity_id
_entity_poly.type
_entity_poly.pdbx_seq_one_letter_code
_entity_poly.pdbx_strand_id
1 'polypeptide(L)'
;MKKTILLKAIALMLILSSCSDDDGENLIDFTVTFSSATVSTTEEETSKEIVLNFSRAASENGTITVSYSGDNAEYGTDFTTSPDGSSGTISVPVASGNTNASFTFNKLSNAIEGTTKSVTFTIDGFSDADWSSGSTSSALVSYTPIAATSGIIDTENGGSNQPNQVYFDFSTGVQTAVRRDLWEIGLYNGTENRVFLNSSLSVSAVALTGVTDLLSVTEASDLPEPMELNALDAMFQPTTVNVSTVAELLVGLPVGYNQYGNLEAGISFTDSPEGTLEGTAFAEISTTPEENYVYLVSLGKEIPTEPAETGSINTTGDLRDIIKVRILSDGNSYTIQYADLNETTTISEVTVPKDAAHNVTAFSLTHGETVSVEPSTEEWDINLTGVFTYYGYQGPIAAGLTYSDYVVHNTLGGVGLYQVTIEGDVPTYANFTMADVDESALVYDNRAVVGSGWRDTFGGVVNTDRYYVLKDADGNYYKLNFTAYTSTEGERGHFQFTYERL
;
A
#
# COMPACT_ATOMS: atom_id res chain seq x y z
N MET A 1 75.53 -3.34 6.56
CA MET A 1 76.22 -4.40 7.32
C MET A 1 75.78 -4.30 8.79
N LYS A 2 74.91 -5.21 9.25
CA LYS A 2 75.12 -6.14 10.41
C LYS A 2 75.80 -5.46 11.61
N LYS A 3 75.14 -5.29 12.76
CA LYS A 3 74.96 -6.33 13.81
C LYS A 3 74.02 -5.80 14.93
N THR A 4 72.85 -6.43 15.15
CA THR A 4 72.49 -7.33 16.28
C THR A 4 72.43 -6.65 17.66
N ILE A 5 71.23 -6.41 18.23
CA ILE A 5 70.35 -7.35 18.98
C ILE A 5 70.85 -7.57 20.44
N LEU A 6 70.04 -7.21 21.46
CA LEU A 6 69.27 -8.13 22.33
C LEU A 6 68.98 -7.55 23.75
N LEU A 7 67.69 -7.62 24.13
CA LEU A 7 67.10 -7.83 25.48
C LEU A 7 67.44 -6.85 26.63
N LYS A 8 66.59 -6.61 27.64
CA LYS A 8 65.14 -6.67 27.94
C LYS A 8 65.10 -6.32 29.44
N ALA A 9 64.05 -5.60 29.86
CA ALA A 9 63.50 -5.59 31.21
C ALA A 9 64.36 -5.00 32.36
N ILE A 10 63.86 -3.96 33.01
CA ILE A 10 63.21 -4.08 34.33
C ILE A 10 62.57 -2.74 34.70
N ALA A 11 61.29 -2.84 35.07
CA ALA A 11 60.52 -2.00 35.98
C ALA A 11 60.50 -0.47 35.77
N LEU A 12 59.36 0.02 35.28
CA LEU A 12 58.64 1.07 36.01
C LEU A 12 57.13 0.90 35.82
N MET A 13 56.52 0.22 36.78
CA MET A 13 55.09 0.16 37.02
C MET A 13 54.85 0.76 38.41
N LEU A 14 53.74 1.50 38.55
CA LEU A 14 53.22 2.22 39.74
C LEU A 14 53.89 3.60 39.91
N ILE A 15 53.15 4.72 40.01
CA ILE A 15 52.11 4.97 41.02
C ILE A 15 51.07 6.05 40.56
N LEU A 16 49.78 5.82 40.91
CA LEU A 16 48.60 6.71 41.09
C LEU A 16 48.07 7.46 39.85
N SER A 17 46.87 7.26 39.28
CA SER A 17 45.50 7.04 39.80
C SER A 17 45.01 8.09 40.81
N SER A 18 44.34 9.11 40.27
CA SER A 18 43.31 9.93 40.92
C SER A 18 42.37 10.45 39.84
N CYS A 19 41.10 10.03 39.93
CA CYS A 19 40.00 10.27 39.01
C CYS A 19 39.69 11.74 38.72
N SER A 20 39.27 12.00 37.49
CA SER A 20 38.01 12.70 37.18
C SER A 20 37.54 12.22 35.81
N ASP A 21 36.81 11.12 35.78
CA ASP A 21 35.98 10.77 34.62
C ASP A 21 34.71 11.60 34.76
N ASP A 22 34.57 12.59 33.89
CA ASP A 22 33.35 13.36 33.65
C ASP A 22 33.12 13.37 32.14
N ASP A 23 32.95 12.17 31.58
CA ASP A 23 32.47 11.97 30.23
C ASP A 23 30.98 11.59 30.31
N GLY A 24 30.15 12.61 30.51
CA GLY A 24 28.71 12.52 30.31
C GLY A 24 28.39 12.37 28.83
N GLU A 25 28.60 11.18 28.28
CA GLU A 25 27.90 10.74 27.07
C GLU A 25 26.40 10.77 27.42
N ASN A 26 25.67 11.72 26.84
CA ASN A 26 24.21 11.82 26.98
C ASN A 26 23.59 10.64 26.22
N LEU A 27 23.61 9.45 26.85
CA LEU A 27 22.95 8.27 26.34
C LEU A 27 21.46 8.60 26.23
N ILE A 28 20.90 8.51 25.02
CA ILE A 28 19.46 8.62 24.81
C ILE A 28 18.81 7.52 25.66
N ASP A 29 17.87 7.90 26.53
CA ASP A 29 17.16 6.97 27.40
C ASP A 29 16.45 5.89 26.57
N PHE A 30 16.53 4.64 27.02
CA PHE A 30 15.77 3.55 26.41
C PHE A 30 14.30 3.72 26.81
N THR A 31 13.46 4.10 25.85
CA THR A 31 12.04 4.32 26.09
C THR A 31 11.22 3.22 25.42
N VAL A 32 10.14 2.84 26.08
CA VAL A 32 9.16 1.87 25.58
C VAL A 32 7.81 2.57 25.41
N THR A 33 7.19 2.37 24.25
CA THR A 33 5.86 2.91 23.93
C THR A 33 4.99 1.83 23.29
N PHE A 34 3.68 1.87 23.51
CA PHE A 34 2.77 1.10 22.67
C PHE A 34 2.82 1.60 21.23
N SER A 35 2.74 0.69 20.26
CA SER A 35 2.71 1.04 18.83
C SER A 35 1.49 1.89 18.46
N SER A 36 0.38 1.69 19.18
CA SER A 36 -0.84 2.49 19.04
C SER A 36 -1.47 2.76 20.40
N ALA A 37 -2.08 3.95 20.55
CA ALA A 37 -2.89 4.29 21.72
C ALA A 37 -4.25 3.58 21.71
N THR A 38 -4.70 3.08 20.55
CA THR A 38 -5.98 2.38 20.39
C THR A 38 -5.84 1.22 19.42
N VAL A 39 -6.41 0.09 19.79
CA VAL A 39 -6.47 -1.14 19.00
C VAL A 39 -7.92 -1.59 19.00
N SER A 40 -8.50 -1.87 17.84
CA SER A 40 -9.87 -2.36 17.73
C SER A 40 -9.89 -3.84 17.40
N THR A 41 -10.88 -4.56 17.91
CA THR A 41 -11.23 -5.91 17.45
C THR A 41 -12.58 -5.91 16.73
N THR A 42 -12.72 -6.71 15.68
CA THR A 42 -14.02 -7.00 15.04
C THR A 42 -14.75 -8.14 15.76
N GLU A 43 -15.96 -8.50 15.32
CA GLU A 43 -16.68 -9.66 15.88
C GLU A 43 -15.97 -10.99 15.57
N GLU A 44 -15.32 -11.09 14.40
CA GLU A 44 -14.67 -12.31 13.92
C GLU A 44 -13.28 -12.53 14.53
N GLU A 45 -12.58 -11.47 14.93
CA GLU A 45 -11.24 -11.56 15.50
C GLU A 45 -11.23 -12.19 16.90
N THR A 46 -10.56 -13.34 17.07
CA THR A 46 -10.45 -14.03 18.37
C THR A 46 -9.22 -13.61 19.18
N SER A 47 -8.27 -12.88 18.57
CA SER A 47 -7.05 -12.43 19.23
C SER A 47 -6.43 -11.25 18.50
N LYS A 48 -5.64 -10.44 19.21
CA LYS A 48 -4.83 -9.36 18.64
C LYS A 48 -3.45 -9.35 19.27
N GLU A 49 -2.42 -9.07 18.49
CA GLU A 49 -1.09 -8.80 19.02
C GLU A 49 -0.98 -7.33 19.45
N ILE A 50 -0.47 -7.08 20.65
CA ILE A 50 -0.24 -5.75 21.19
C ILE A 50 1.27 -5.53 21.25
N VAL A 51 1.75 -4.54 20.48
CA VAL A 51 3.18 -4.31 20.25
C VAL A 51 3.68 -3.11 21.08
N LEU A 52 4.87 -3.27 21.64
CA LEU A 52 5.64 -2.27 22.37
C LEU A 52 6.92 -1.98 21.60
N ASN A 53 7.08 -0.76 21.09
CA ASN A 53 8.24 -0.30 20.35
C ASN A 53 9.29 0.30 21.28
N PHE A 54 10.57 0.07 20.97
CA PHE A 54 11.71 0.59 21.72
C PHE A 54 12.38 1.74 20.97
N SER A 55 12.93 2.72 21.69
CA SER A 55 13.69 3.82 21.07
C SER A 55 14.99 3.38 20.40
N ARG A 56 15.49 2.20 20.74
CA ARG A 56 16.67 1.54 20.16
C ARG A 56 16.63 0.04 20.46
N ALA A 57 17.54 -0.73 19.88
CA ALA A 57 17.70 -2.13 20.25
C ALA A 57 18.02 -2.29 21.76
N ALA A 58 17.36 -3.24 22.43
CA ALA A 58 17.57 -3.51 23.85
C ALA A 58 19.01 -3.95 24.11
N SER A 59 19.70 -3.30 25.05
CA SER A 59 21.09 -3.64 25.40
C SER A 59 21.20 -4.97 26.14
N GLU A 60 20.14 -5.38 26.85
CA GLU A 60 20.11 -6.57 27.68
C GLU A 60 18.73 -7.24 27.70
N ASN A 61 18.66 -8.43 28.29
CA ASN A 61 17.40 -9.12 28.50
C ASN A 61 16.67 -8.49 29.69
N GLY A 62 15.34 -8.37 29.60
CA GLY A 62 14.54 -7.78 30.67
C GLY A 62 13.07 -8.14 30.59
N THR A 63 12.25 -7.42 31.33
CA THR A 63 10.80 -7.58 31.35
C THR A 63 10.11 -6.24 31.48
N ILE A 64 9.07 -6.04 30.68
CA ILE A 64 8.13 -4.92 30.80
C ILE A 64 6.92 -5.44 31.56
N THR A 65 6.56 -4.75 32.64
CA THR A 65 5.34 -5.04 33.40
C THR A 65 4.21 -4.20 32.84
N VAL A 66 3.15 -4.86 32.36
CA VAL A 66 1.96 -4.19 31.81
C VAL A 66 0.77 -4.50 32.70
N SER A 67 0.15 -3.48 33.28
CA SER A 67 -1.12 -3.62 33.99
C SER A 67 -2.30 -3.49 33.02
N TYR A 68 -3.48 -3.95 33.42
CA TYR A 68 -4.70 -3.75 32.63
C TYR A 68 -5.90 -3.35 33.48
N SER A 69 -6.84 -2.65 32.86
CA SER A 69 -8.14 -2.30 33.43
C SER A 69 -9.22 -2.51 32.37
N GLY A 70 -10.28 -3.24 32.70
CA GLY A 70 -11.40 -3.47 31.79
C GLY A 70 -12.55 -2.50 32.03
N ASP A 71 -13.16 -2.01 30.95
CA ASP A 71 -14.46 -1.34 30.94
C ASP A 71 -15.48 -2.30 30.31
N ASN A 72 -16.42 -2.78 31.12
CA ASN A 72 -17.35 -3.87 30.76
C ASN A 72 -16.67 -5.15 30.23
N ALA A 73 -15.38 -5.36 30.56
CA ALA A 73 -14.61 -6.53 30.21
C ALA A 73 -13.88 -7.09 31.44
N GLU A 74 -14.03 -8.39 31.70
CA GLU A 74 -13.43 -9.10 32.84
C GLU A 74 -12.39 -10.13 32.37
N TYR A 75 -11.21 -10.16 33.00
CA TYR A 75 -10.16 -11.13 32.68
C TYR A 75 -10.59 -12.55 33.06
N GLY A 76 -10.39 -13.50 32.14
CA GLY A 76 -10.82 -14.90 32.28
C GLY A 76 -12.27 -15.14 31.85
N THR A 77 -13.09 -14.10 31.72
CA THR A 77 -14.48 -14.18 31.22
C THR A 77 -14.57 -13.65 29.78
N ASP A 78 -14.10 -12.42 29.57
CA ASP A 78 -14.23 -11.70 28.29
C ASP A 78 -12.93 -11.67 27.48
N PHE A 79 -11.79 -11.74 28.16
CA PHE A 79 -10.48 -11.84 27.53
C PHE A 79 -9.47 -12.58 28.40
N THR A 80 -8.40 -13.05 27.78
CA THR A 80 -7.15 -13.44 28.45
C THR A 80 -5.96 -12.85 27.70
N THR A 81 -4.75 -13.10 28.18
CA THR A 81 -3.52 -12.68 27.52
C THR A 81 -2.50 -13.81 27.48
N SER A 82 -1.56 -13.71 26.55
CA SER A 82 -0.34 -14.50 26.54
C SER A 82 0.86 -13.55 26.39
N PRO A 83 1.74 -13.40 27.39
CA PRO A 83 1.81 -14.15 28.65
C PRO A 83 0.60 -14.01 29.59
N ASP A 84 0.44 -14.97 30.50
CA ASP A 84 -0.68 -14.98 31.46
C ASP A 84 -0.67 -13.71 32.33
N GLY A 85 -1.84 -13.09 32.43
CA GLY A 85 -2.09 -11.85 33.12
C GLY A 85 -2.99 -12.01 34.34
N SER A 86 -3.37 -13.23 34.71
CA SER A 86 -4.36 -13.51 35.78
C SER A 86 -4.04 -12.88 37.15
N SER A 87 -2.79 -12.46 37.38
CA SER A 87 -2.35 -11.69 38.56
C SER A 87 -2.69 -10.19 38.53
N GLY A 88 -3.30 -9.68 37.45
CA GLY A 88 -3.55 -8.25 37.23
C GLY A 88 -2.44 -7.52 36.46
N THR A 89 -1.36 -8.21 36.13
CA THR A 89 -0.23 -7.69 35.34
C THR A 89 0.31 -8.77 34.41
N ILE A 90 0.89 -8.35 33.30
CA ILE A 90 1.51 -9.19 32.26
C ILE A 90 3.01 -8.95 32.30
N SER A 91 3.79 -10.02 32.34
CA SER A 91 5.26 -9.98 32.27
C SER A 91 5.71 -10.17 30.83
N VAL A 92 5.89 -9.07 30.08
CA VAL A 92 6.29 -9.12 28.67
C VAL A 92 7.82 -9.26 28.56
N PRO A 93 8.35 -10.37 28.02
CA PRO A 93 9.79 -10.59 27.96
C PRO A 93 10.46 -9.70 26.89
N VAL A 94 11.64 -9.21 27.21
CA VAL A 94 12.51 -8.47 26.28
C VAL A 94 13.84 -9.20 26.13
N ALA A 95 14.29 -9.41 24.90
CA ALA A 95 15.58 -10.00 24.59
C ALA A 95 16.57 -8.94 24.09
N SER A 96 17.84 -9.06 24.48
CA SER A 96 18.93 -8.22 23.98
C SER A 96 18.97 -8.27 22.44
N GLY A 97 19.07 -7.10 21.82
CA GLY A 97 19.05 -6.91 20.37
C GLY A 97 17.65 -6.68 19.78
N ASN A 98 16.57 -6.95 20.51
CA ASN A 98 15.22 -6.68 20.01
C ASN A 98 14.95 -5.17 19.92
N THR A 99 14.17 -4.75 18.93
CA THR A 99 13.66 -3.38 18.77
C THR A 99 12.19 -3.23 19.19
N ASN A 100 11.54 -4.34 19.53
CA ASN A 100 10.18 -4.37 20.05
C ASN A 100 9.97 -5.61 20.96
N ALA A 101 8.84 -5.61 21.66
CA ALA A 101 8.25 -6.77 22.30
C ALA A 101 6.74 -6.77 22.11
N SER A 102 6.08 -7.90 22.33
CA SER A 102 4.63 -8.01 22.19
C SER A 102 4.02 -8.98 23.20
N PHE A 103 2.71 -8.85 23.38
CA PHE A 103 1.88 -9.85 24.03
C PHE A 103 0.58 -10.01 23.25
N THR A 104 -0.04 -11.18 23.36
CA THR A 104 -1.31 -11.48 22.70
C THR A 104 -2.47 -11.17 23.63
N PHE A 105 -3.42 -10.37 23.16
CA PHE A 105 -4.77 -10.26 23.70
C PHE A 105 -5.65 -11.34 23.07
N ASN A 106 -6.32 -12.16 23.87
CA ASN A 106 -7.25 -13.18 23.40
C ASN A 106 -8.67 -12.77 23.77
N LYS A 107 -9.53 -12.61 22.77
CA LYS A 107 -10.95 -12.24 22.94
C LYS A 107 -11.76 -13.51 23.17
N LEU A 108 -12.50 -13.57 24.28
CA LEU A 108 -13.35 -14.72 24.63
C LEU A 108 -14.84 -14.46 24.37
N SER A 109 -15.26 -13.20 24.31
CA SER A 109 -16.65 -12.83 24.06
C SER A 109 -16.76 -11.49 23.33
N ASN A 110 -17.81 -11.33 22.52
CA ASN A 110 -18.09 -10.08 21.81
C ASN A 110 -18.70 -9.01 22.73
N ALA A 111 -18.68 -7.75 22.29
CA ALA A 111 -19.49 -6.70 22.88
C ALA A 111 -20.98 -6.95 22.61
N ILE A 112 -21.86 -6.44 23.47
CA ILE A 112 -23.28 -6.39 23.16
C ILE A 112 -23.50 -5.14 22.30
N GLU A 113 -24.29 -5.27 21.23
CA GLU A 113 -24.63 -4.14 20.35
C GLU A 113 -25.13 -2.92 21.15
N GLY A 114 -24.56 -1.75 20.87
CA GLY A 114 -24.88 -0.49 21.57
C GLY A 114 -24.25 -0.33 22.96
N THR A 115 -23.36 -1.22 23.38
CA THR A 115 -22.60 -1.09 24.64
C THR A 115 -21.11 -0.85 24.39
N THR A 116 -20.47 -0.07 25.26
CA THR A 116 -19.00 0.06 25.24
C THR A 116 -18.39 -1.16 25.92
N LYS A 117 -17.33 -1.71 25.33
CA LYS A 117 -16.54 -2.79 25.95
C LYS A 117 -15.09 -2.66 25.52
N SER A 118 -14.18 -2.54 26.49
CA SER A 118 -12.76 -2.32 26.20
C SER A 118 -11.84 -2.78 27.33
N VAL A 119 -10.54 -2.90 27.03
CA VAL A 119 -9.47 -3.17 28.00
C VAL A 119 -8.34 -2.18 27.76
N THR A 120 -7.98 -1.38 28.75
CA THR A 120 -6.81 -0.50 28.71
C THR A 120 -5.61 -1.21 29.31
N PHE A 121 -4.53 -1.34 28.53
CA PHE A 121 -3.22 -1.79 28.97
C PHE A 121 -2.33 -0.59 29.27
N THR A 122 -1.57 -0.63 30.36
CA THR A 122 -0.68 0.46 30.79
C THR A 122 0.68 -0.08 31.17
N ILE A 123 1.75 0.59 30.73
CA ILE A 123 3.11 0.27 31.16
C ILE A 123 3.23 0.65 32.64
N ASP A 124 3.40 -0.36 33.50
CA ASP A 124 3.40 -0.23 34.96
C ASP A 124 4.83 -0.24 35.54
N GLY A 125 5.80 -0.82 34.82
CA GLY A 125 7.20 -0.78 35.21
C GLY A 125 8.12 -1.62 34.34
N PHE A 126 9.41 -1.59 34.69
CA PHE A 126 10.49 -2.28 34.01
C PHE A 126 11.36 -3.03 35.01
N SER A 127 11.95 -4.15 34.59
CA SER A 127 12.96 -4.85 35.40
C SER A 127 14.29 -4.11 35.47
N ASP A 128 14.57 -3.27 34.46
CA ASP A 128 15.77 -2.44 34.35
C ASP A 128 15.43 -1.01 34.79
N ALA A 129 16.32 -0.41 35.59
CA ALA A 129 16.12 0.92 36.16
C ALA A 129 16.37 2.06 35.16
N ASP A 130 17.10 1.78 34.07
CA ASP A 130 17.45 2.78 33.05
C ASP A 130 16.41 2.82 31.92
N TRP A 131 15.36 2.00 31.99
CA TRP A 131 14.26 1.99 31.03
C TRP A 131 13.14 2.92 31.51
N SER A 132 12.50 3.61 30.57
CA SER A 132 11.40 4.53 30.87
C SER A 132 10.24 4.38 29.90
N SER A 133 9.05 4.82 30.30
CA SER A 133 7.90 4.88 29.41
C SER A 133 7.98 6.13 28.54
N GLY A 134 7.71 5.99 27.24
CA GLY A 134 7.61 7.13 26.33
C GLY A 134 6.20 7.76 26.33
N SER A 135 5.90 8.55 25.31
CA SER A 135 4.66 9.32 25.20
C SER A 135 3.39 8.48 25.19
N THR A 136 3.44 7.29 24.56
CA THR A 136 2.31 6.36 24.48
C THR A 136 2.48 5.24 25.50
N SER A 137 2.19 5.55 26.76
CA SER A 137 2.35 4.61 27.89
C SER A 137 1.12 3.74 28.17
N SER A 138 0.05 3.92 27.40
CA SER A 138 -1.17 3.11 27.47
C SER A 138 -1.75 2.81 26.09
N ALA A 139 -2.40 1.65 25.95
CA ALA A 139 -3.16 1.26 24.77
C ALA A 139 -4.54 0.75 25.17
N LEU A 140 -5.60 1.26 24.53
CA LEU A 140 -6.97 0.78 24.71
C LEU A 140 -7.30 -0.25 23.62
N VAL A 141 -7.66 -1.47 24.02
CA VAL A 141 -8.22 -2.50 23.14
C VAL A 141 -9.74 -2.45 23.20
N SER A 142 -10.39 -2.05 22.12
CA SER A 142 -11.84 -1.99 22.01
C SER A 142 -12.44 -3.21 21.36
N TYR A 143 -13.59 -3.66 21.87
CA TYR A 143 -14.33 -4.81 21.33
C TYR A 143 -15.25 -4.42 20.18
N THR A 144 -15.44 -3.12 19.97
CA THR A 144 -16.08 -2.53 18.80
C THR A 144 -15.06 -1.68 18.06
N PRO A 145 -15.12 -1.56 16.73
CA PRO A 145 -14.32 -0.59 16.00
C PRO A 145 -14.41 0.80 16.64
N ILE A 146 -13.28 1.28 17.19
CA ILE A 146 -13.10 2.68 17.55
C ILE A 146 -12.23 3.27 16.47
N ALA A 147 -12.78 4.25 15.76
CA ALA A 147 -12.06 5.17 14.90
C ALA A 147 -10.72 5.57 15.54
N ALA A 148 -9.60 5.11 14.99
CA ALA A 148 -8.28 5.35 15.55
C ALA A 148 -8.04 6.87 15.66
N THR A 149 -7.76 7.35 16.88
CA THR A 149 -7.73 8.81 17.13
C THR A 149 -6.46 9.46 16.55
N SER A 150 -5.36 8.73 16.50
CA SER A 150 -4.12 9.12 15.84
C SER A 150 -3.15 7.95 15.75
N GLY A 151 -2.23 7.96 14.80
CA GLY A 151 -1.17 6.96 14.70
C GLY A 151 0.04 7.43 13.91
N ILE A 152 1.14 6.67 14.02
CA ILE A 152 2.28 6.71 13.10
C ILE A 152 2.33 5.32 12.46
N ILE A 153 2.26 5.28 11.14
CA ILE A 153 2.14 4.05 10.36
C ILE A 153 3.38 3.90 9.50
N ASP A 154 4.11 2.81 9.72
CA ASP A 154 5.12 2.30 8.79
C ASP A 154 4.44 1.30 7.85
N THR A 155 4.52 1.58 6.55
CA THR A 155 3.72 0.87 5.54
C THR A 155 4.42 -0.40 5.08
N GLU A 156 3.66 -1.46 4.89
CA GLU A 156 4.18 -2.79 4.49
C GLU A 156 4.44 -2.94 2.98
N ASN A 157 4.87 -1.87 2.29
CA ASN A 157 5.10 -1.89 0.84
C ASN A 157 6.26 -2.81 0.42
N GLY A 158 7.18 -3.12 1.36
CA GLY A 158 8.18 -4.18 1.20
C GLY A 158 9.53 -3.73 0.63
N GLY A 159 9.93 -2.48 0.89
CA GLY A 159 11.27 -1.97 0.56
C GLY A 159 11.46 -1.60 -0.92
N SER A 160 12.70 -1.58 -1.37
CA SER A 160 13.08 -0.93 -2.65
C SER A 160 12.48 -1.56 -3.93
N ASN A 161 11.97 -2.80 -3.86
CA ASN A 161 11.24 -3.44 -4.95
C ASN A 161 9.73 -3.17 -4.93
N GLN A 162 9.19 -2.69 -3.82
CA GLN A 162 7.78 -2.39 -3.58
C GLN A 162 6.86 -3.52 -4.06
N PRO A 163 7.01 -4.76 -3.53
CA PRO A 163 6.21 -5.90 -3.95
C PRO A 163 4.73 -5.77 -3.62
N ASN A 164 4.35 -4.94 -2.65
CA ASN A 164 3.00 -4.89 -2.12
C ASN A 164 2.27 -3.58 -2.44
N GLN A 165 0.98 -3.71 -2.73
CA GLN A 165 -0.03 -2.67 -2.50
C GLN A 165 -0.47 -2.76 -1.04
N VAL A 166 -0.63 -1.63 -0.36
CA VAL A 166 -1.02 -1.61 1.06
C VAL A 166 -2.30 -0.80 1.20
N TYR A 167 -3.39 -1.48 1.54
CA TYR A 167 -4.67 -0.88 1.87
C TYR A 167 -4.67 -0.45 3.32
N PHE A 168 -5.12 0.75 3.63
CA PHE A 168 -5.17 1.27 5.00
C PHE A 168 -6.55 1.84 5.31
N ASP A 169 -7.08 1.46 6.47
CA ASP A 169 -8.32 1.95 7.05
C ASP A 169 -8.01 2.86 8.24
N PHE A 170 -8.40 4.14 8.14
CA PHE A 170 -8.18 5.12 9.21
C PHE A 170 -9.11 4.89 10.41
N SER A 171 -10.26 4.27 10.19
CA SER A 171 -11.21 3.95 11.25
C SER A 171 -10.69 2.84 12.14
N THR A 172 -10.13 1.75 11.61
CA THR A 172 -9.57 0.70 12.49
C THR A 172 -8.06 0.86 12.74
N GLY A 173 -7.36 1.67 11.94
CA GLY A 173 -5.91 1.76 11.93
C GLY A 173 -5.24 0.50 11.36
N VAL A 174 -5.99 -0.36 10.66
CA VAL A 174 -5.50 -1.61 10.08
C VAL A 174 -4.92 -1.37 8.69
N GLN A 175 -3.79 -2.02 8.40
CA GLN A 175 -3.27 -2.14 7.05
C GLN A 175 -3.36 -3.58 6.54
N THR A 176 -3.63 -3.73 5.25
CA THR A 176 -3.62 -5.02 4.54
C THR A 176 -2.65 -4.95 3.37
N ALA A 177 -1.53 -5.66 3.48
CA ALA A 177 -0.54 -5.76 2.41
C ALA A 177 -0.88 -6.90 1.45
N VAL A 178 -0.92 -6.60 0.15
CA VAL A 178 -1.20 -7.56 -0.91
C VAL A 178 -0.15 -7.45 -2.00
N ARG A 179 0.42 -8.60 -2.38
CA ARG A 179 1.39 -8.65 -3.48
C ARG A 179 0.75 -8.19 -4.78
N ARG A 180 1.44 -7.28 -5.48
CA ARG A 180 0.92 -6.67 -6.72
C ARG A 180 0.94 -7.60 -7.93
N ASP A 181 1.57 -8.77 -7.86
CA ASP A 181 1.63 -9.78 -8.92
C ASP A 181 0.58 -10.89 -8.82
N LEU A 182 -0.37 -10.78 -7.88
CA LEU A 182 -1.43 -11.79 -7.70
C LEU A 182 -2.57 -11.70 -8.72
N TRP A 183 -2.75 -10.56 -9.37
CA TRP A 183 -3.91 -10.30 -10.24
C TRP A 183 -3.56 -9.34 -11.38
N GLU A 184 -4.32 -9.43 -12.47
CA GLU A 184 -4.11 -8.56 -13.62
C GLU A 184 -5.34 -7.69 -13.95
N ILE A 185 -6.54 -8.24 -13.74
CA ILE A 185 -7.80 -7.52 -14.00
C ILE A 185 -8.71 -7.55 -12.78
N GLY A 186 -9.46 -6.47 -12.61
CA GLY A 186 -10.44 -6.30 -11.54
C GLY A 186 -11.84 -6.10 -12.11
N LEU A 187 -12.77 -6.98 -11.76
CA LEU A 187 -14.17 -6.91 -12.19
C LEU A 187 -14.97 -6.01 -11.26
N TYR A 188 -15.53 -4.91 -11.76
CA TYR A 188 -16.31 -3.99 -10.94
C TYR A 188 -17.64 -4.62 -10.51
N ASN A 189 -17.95 -4.54 -9.22
CA ASN A 189 -19.13 -5.16 -8.62
C ASN A 189 -20.36 -4.25 -8.52
N GLY A 190 -20.20 -2.96 -8.85
CA GLY A 190 -21.33 -2.03 -8.91
C GLY A 190 -22.28 -2.30 -10.08
N THR A 191 -23.16 -1.34 -10.37
CA THR A 191 -24.22 -1.53 -11.37
C THR A 191 -23.72 -1.58 -12.80
N GLU A 192 -22.65 -0.84 -13.11
CA GLU A 192 -22.02 -0.86 -14.43
C GLU A 192 -21.15 -2.11 -14.64
N ASN A 193 -20.91 -2.45 -15.90
CA ASN A 193 -20.06 -3.58 -16.25
C ASN A 193 -18.67 -3.08 -16.68
N ARG A 194 -17.80 -2.85 -15.69
CA ARG A 194 -16.44 -2.30 -15.89
C ARG A 194 -15.35 -3.27 -15.47
N VAL A 195 -14.20 -3.15 -16.11
CA VAL A 195 -13.01 -3.96 -15.84
C VAL A 195 -11.82 -3.05 -15.70
N PHE A 196 -11.21 -3.07 -14.53
CA PHE A 196 -9.99 -2.32 -14.20
C PHE A 196 -8.75 -3.15 -14.48
N LEU A 197 -7.64 -2.49 -14.80
CA LEU A 197 -6.32 -3.08 -14.92
C LEU A 197 -5.51 -2.84 -13.65
N ASN A 198 -4.69 -3.81 -13.28
CA ASN A 198 -3.72 -3.65 -12.19
C ASN A 198 -2.56 -2.73 -12.63
N SER A 199 -2.70 -1.43 -12.35
CA SER A 199 -1.69 -0.42 -12.65
C SER A 199 -0.39 -0.61 -11.86
N SER A 200 -0.42 -1.25 -10.69
CA SER A 200 0.79 -1.56 -9.92
C SER A 200 1.64 -2.64 -10.57
N LEU A 201 1.06 -3.46 -11.43
CA LEU A 201 1.79 -4.49 -12.18
C LEU A 201 2.14 -4.05 -13.60
N SER A 202 1.80 -2.83 -14.01
CA SER A 202 1.98 -2.33 -15.39
C SER A 202 1.13 -3.06 -16.44
N VAL A 203 -0.04 -3.58 -16.05
CA VAL A 203 -0.97 -4.23 -16.98
C VAL A 203 -1.51 -3.19 -17.98
N SER A 204 -1.58 -3.58 -19.25
CA SER A 204 -2.17 -2.77 -20.31
C SER A 204 -3.03 -3.63 -21.24
N ALA A 205 -4.03 -3.03 -21.87
CA ALA A 205 -4.96 -3.72 -22.75
C ALA A 205 -5.35 -2.87 -23.96
N VAL A 206 -5.59 -3.51 -25.10
CA VAL A 206 -6.09 -2.86 -26.31
C VAL A 206 -7.15 -3.72 -26.99
N ALA A 207 -8.27 -3.10 -27.37
CA ALA A 207 -9.36 -3.76 -28.07
C ALA A 207 -9.02 -3.99 -29.56
N LEU A 208 -9.32 -5.19 -30.05
CA LEU A 208 -9.37 -5.52 -31.46
C LEU A 208 -10.81 -5.29 -31.96
N THR A 209 -11.12 -4.03 -32.27
CA THR A 209 -12.49 -3.59 -32.61
C THR A 209 -13.12 -4.45 -33.70
N GLY A 210 -14.32 -4.98 -33.43
CA GLY A 210 -15.06 -5.83 -34.36
C GLY A 210 -14.65 -7.30 -34.35
N VAL A 211 -13.65 -7.69 -33.57
CA VAL A 211 -13.24 -9.10 -33.42
C VAL A 211 -13.86 -9.70 -32.17
N THR A 212 -14.67 -10.74 -32.33
CA THR A 212 -15.29 -11.46 -31.22
C THR A 212 -14.80 -12.90 -31.06
N ASP A 213 -14.15 -13.45 -32.09
CA ASP A 213 -13.61 -14.81 -32.07
C ASP A 213 -12.15 -14.80 -31.57
N LEU A 214 -11.96 -15.20 -30.32
CA LEU A 214 -10.66 -15.22 -29.64
C LEU A 214 -9.65 -16.16 -30.32
N LEU A 215 -10.10 -17.27 -30.91
CA LEU A 215 -9.22 -18.25 -31.56
C LEU A 215 -8.78 -17.84 -32.97
N SER A 216 -9.43 -16.84 -33.56
CA SER A 216 -9.07 -16.28 -34.88
C SER A 216 -7.86 -15.34 -34.83
N VAL A 217 -7.49 -14.85 -33.65
CA VAL A 217 -6.41 -13.89 -33.43
C VAL A 217 -5.12 -14.62 -33.09
N THR A 218 -4.05 -14.27 -33.78
CA THR A 218 -2.67 -14.71 -33.49
C THR A 218 -1.73 -13.52 -33.68
N GLU A 219 -0.46 -13.68 -33.34
CA GLU A 219 0.56 -12.65 -33.61
C GLU A 219 0.63 -12.26 -35.10
N ALA A 220 0.39 -13.23 -36.00
CA ALA A 220 0.45 -13.03 -37.44
C ALA A 220 -0.84 -12.43 -38.05
N SER A 221 -1.87 -12.17 -37.25
CA SER A 221 -3.14 -11.64 -37.74
C SER A 221 -3.02 -10.16 -38.14
N ASP A 222 -3.70 -9.80 -39.22
CA ASP A 222 -3.95 -8.40 -39.57
C ASP A 222 -4.98 -7.80 -38.62
N LEU A 223 -4.88 -6.49 -38.35
CA LEU A 223 -5.94 -5.76 -37.67
C LEU A 223 -7.13 -5.58 -38.63
N PRO A 224 -8.39 -5.60 -38.14
CA PRO A 224 -9.56 -5.35 -38.98
C PRO A 224 -9.50 -3.99 -39.69
N GLU A 225 -8.98 -2.99 -38.99
CA GLU A 225 -8.72 -1.64 -39.49
C GLU A 225 -7.37 -1.15 -38.95
N PRO A 226 -6.55 -0.47 -39.77
CA PRO A 226 -5.32 0.15 -39.29
C PRO A 226 -5.59 1.20 -38.20
N MET A 227 -4.72 1.24 -37.20
CA MET A 227 -4.76 2.22 -36.11
C MET A 227 -3.67 3.28 -36.31
N GLU A 228 -4.04 4.56 -36.28
CA GLU A 228 -3.10 5.67 -36.21
C GLU A 228 -2.84 6.02 -34.74
N LEU A 229 -1.65 5.66 -34.26
CA LEU A 229 -1.22 5.82 -32.87
C LEU A 229 -0.04 6.77 -32.77
N ASN A 230 0.20 7.29 -31.57
CA ASN A 230 1.36 8.09 -31.24
C ASN A 230 2.31 7.31 -30.34
N ALA A 231 3.60 7.56 -30.51
CA ALA A 231 4.68 6.97 -29.73
C ALA A 231 5.84 7.97 -29.58
N LEU A 232 6.86 7.59 -28.83
CA LEU A 232 8.15 8.24 -28.84
C LEU A 232 9.13 7.45 -29.70
N ASP A 233 9.91 8.15 -30.52
CA ASP A 233 11.01 7.53 -31.26
C ASP A 233 12.24 7.28 -30.36
N ALA A 234 13.31 6.71 -30.91
CA ALA A 234 14.55 6.43 -30.18
C ALA A 234 15.25 7.69 -29.60
N MET A 235 14.83 8.89 -30.02
CA MET A 235 15.30 10.19 -29.55
C MET A 235 14.27 10.88 -28.64
N PHE A 236 13.27 10.13 -28.16
CA PHE A 236 12.16 10.61 -27.33
C PHE A 236 11.36 11.75 -27.99
N GLN A 237 11.29 11.78 -29.31
CA GLN A 237 10.47 12.73 -30.05
C GLN A 237 9.10 12.11 -30.38
N PRO A 238 7.99 12.86 -30.24
CA PRO A 238 6.68 12.40 -30.67
C PRO A 238 6.68 12.00 -32.14
N THR A 239 6.15 10.83 -32.44
CA THR A 239 5.94 10.32 -33.80
C THR A 239 4.60 9.63 -33.91
N THR A 240 4.02 9.67 -35.10
CA THR A 240 2.84 8.88 -35.45
C THR A 240 3.27 7.52 -36.02
N VAL A 241 2.58 6.47 -35.62
CA VAL A 241 2.80 5.08 -36.03
C VAL A 241 1.48 4.53 -36.57
N ASN A 242 1.49 4.06 -37.81
CA ASN A 242 0.36 3.36 -38.40
C ASN A 242 0.54 1.85 -38.16
N VAL A 243 -0.35 1.26 -37.39
CA VAL A 243 -0.32 -0.15 -37.00
C VAL A 243 -1.40 -0.88 -37.78
N SER A 244 -1.04 -1.93 -38.52
CA SER A 244 -1.97 -2.71 -39.35
C SER A 244 -2.00 -4.20 -39.00
N THR A 245 -1.10 -4.65 -38.14
CA THR A 245 -1.01 -6.06 -37.71
C THR A 245 -0.95 -6.18 -36.20
N VAL A 246 -1.30 -7.36 -35.67
CA VAL A 246 -1.15 -7.68 -34.24
C VAL A 246 0.31 -7.56 -33.83
N ALA A 247 1.25 -8.12 -34.60
CA ALA A 247 2.69 -8.03 -34.31
C ALA A 247 3.19 -6.59 -34.12
N GLU A 248 2.75 -5.64 -34.97
CA GLU A 248 3.10 -4.22 -34.81
C GLU A 248 2.46 -3.61 -33.55
N LEU A 249 1.22 -3.99 -33.22
CA LEU A 249 0.51 -3.49 -32.04
C LEU A 249 1.19 -3.92 -30.74
N LEU A 250 1.69 -5.17 -30.69
CA LEU A 250 2.38 -5.72 -29.52
C LEU A 250 3.63 -4.94 -29.14
N VAL A 251 4.31 -4.28 -30.10
CA VAL A 251 5.51 -3.48 -29.83
C VAL A 251 5.23 -2.32 -28.86
N GLY A 252 4.05 -1.69 -29.00
CA GLY A 252 3.65 -0.55 -28.19
C GLY A 252 2.56 -0.86 -27.16
N LEU A 253 2.19 -2.13 -26.97
CA LEU A 253 1.20 -2.50 -25.95
C LEU A 253 1.75 -2.35 -24.51
N PRO A 254 2.94 -2.89 -24.17
CA PRO A 254 3.45 -2.80 -22.81
C PRO A 254 3.67 -1.36 -22.33
N VAL A 255 3.42 -1.11 -21.05
CA VAL A 255 3.67 0.19 -20.44
C VAL A 255 5.16 0.55 -20.49
N GLY A 256 5.44 1.76 -20.99
CA GLY A 256 6.75 2.41 -20.99
C GLY A 256 6.78 3.62 -21.92
N TYR A 257 7.95 4.25 -22.05
CA TYR A 257 8.10 5.45 -22.89
C TYR A 257 7.76 5.24 -24.37
N ASN A 258 7.85 4.00 -24.85
CA ASN A 258 7.49 3.64 -26.23
C ASN A 258 6.07 3.09 -26.37
N GLN A 259 5.27 3.10 -25.29
CA GLN A 259 3.88 2.65 -25.34
C GLN A 259 3.12 3.49 -26.37
N TYR A 260 2.30 2.83 -27.17
CA TYR A 260 1.44 3.49 -28.13
C TYR A 260 0.19 4.02 -27.43
N GLY A 261 -0.37 5.09 -27.98
CA GLY A 261 -1.65 5.64 -27.55
C GLY A 261 -2.02 6.84 -28.41
N ASN A 262 -3.22 7.38 -28.23
CA ASN A 262 -3.66 8.59 -28.90
C ASN A 262 -4.73 9.27 -28.05
N LEU A 263 -4.31 10.05 -27.07
CA LEU A 263 -5.21 10.73 -26.12
C LEU A 263 -6.18 11.69 -26.82
N GLU A 264 -5.77 12.34 -27.92
CA GLU A 264 -6.64 13.21 -28.72
C GLU A 264 -7.78 12.44 -29.40
N ALA A 265 -7.54 11.17 -29.73
CA ALA A 265 -8.55 10.25 -30.25
C ALA A 265 -9.24 9.41 -29.15
N GLY A 266 -8.93 9.64 -27.86
CA GLY A 266 -9.46 8.86 -26.75
C GLY A 266 -8.90 7.44 -26.63
N ILE A 267 -7.75 7.16 -27.24
CA ILE A 267 -7.11 5.84 -27.21
C ILE A 267 -6.04 5.82 -26.11
N SER A 268 -6.28 5.02 -25.07
CA SER A 268 -5.31 4.69 -24.02
C SER A 268 -5.29 3.19 -23.82
N PHE A 269 -4.10 2.61 -23.62
CA PHE A 269 -3.95 1.18 -23.32
C PHE A 269 -3.87 0.90 -21.82
N THR A 270 -4.03 1.92 -20.98
CA THR A 270 -4.09 1.80 -19.52
C THR A 270 -5.35 2.47 -19.01
N ASP A 271 -5.72 2.12 -17.78
CA ASP A 271 -6.70 2.91 -17.05
C ASP A 271 -6.15 4.31 -16.74
N SER A 272 -7.07 5.26 -16.60
CA SER A 272 -6.79 6.62 -16.17
C SER A 272 -6.35 6.67 -14.69
N PRO A 273 -5.49 7.63 -14.30
CA PRO A 273 -5.10 7.79 -12.91
C PRO A 273 -6.28 8.16 -12.01
N GLU A 274 -7.27 8.89 -12.53
CA GLU A 274 -8.48 9.31 -11.81
C GLU A 274 -9.32 8.12 -11.32
N GLY A 275 -9.25 6.97 -12.02
CA GLY A 275 -9.94 5.75 -11.61
C GLY A 275 -11.46 5.80 -11.76
N THR A 276 -11.97 6.62 -12.68
CA THR A 276 -13.40 6.67 -13.02
C THR A 276 -13.83 5.41 -13.77
N LEU A 277 -15.14 5.13 -13.76
CA LEU A 277 -15.71 3.95 -14.44
C LEU A 277 -15.54 4.02 -15.96
N GLU A 278 -15.58 5.21 -16.55
CA GLU A 278 -15.39 5.43 -17.99
C GLU A 278 -13.92 5.54 -18.40
N GLY A 279 -13.01 5.63 -17.42
CA GLY A 279 -11.58 5.80 -17.62
C GLY A 279 -10.80 4.50 -17.73
N THR A 280 -11.45 3.36 -18.01
CA THR A 280 -10.83 2.04 -18.12
C THR A 280 -10.34 1.73 -19.54
N ALA A 281 -9.27 0.95 -19.67
CA ALA A 281 -8.79 0.49 -20.98
C ALA A 281 -9.77 -0.49 -21.64
N PHE A 282 -10.45 -1.31 -20.83
CA PHE A 282 -11.61 -2.06 -21.27
C PHE A 282 -12.81 -1.11 -21.41
N ALA A 283 -13.47 -1.13 -22.56
CA ALA A 283 -14.79 -0.52 -22.70
C ALA A 283 -15.82 -1.21 -21.79
N GLU A 284 -17.00 -0.61 -21.64
CA GLU A 284 -18.12 -1.25 -20.93
C GLU A 284 -18.38 -2.64 -21.49
N ILE A 285 -18.52 -3.64 -20.62
CA ILE A 285 -18.90 -4.97 -21.05
C ILE A 285 -20.41 -4.99 -21.28
N SER A 286 -20.80 -4.97 -22.54
CA SER A 286 -22.19 -5.02 -22.95
C SER A 286 -22.83 -6.34 -22.52
N THR A 287 -24.14 -6.27 -22.25
CA THR A 287 -24.96 -7.48 -22.09
C THR A 287 -25.31 -8.14 -23.43
N THR A 288 -24.94 -7.51 -24.55
CA THR A 288 -25.00 -8.07 -25.91
C THR A 288 -23.63 -8.65 -26.27
N PRO A 289 -23.50 -9.99 -26.41
CA PRO A 289 -22.19 -10.62 -26.64
C PRO A 289 -21.44 -10.10 -27.88
N GLU A 290 -22.14 -9.79 -28.96
CA GLU A 290 -21.56 -9.32 -30.22
C GLU A 290 -20.88 -7.95 -30.12
N GLU A 291 -21.20 -7.18 -29.08
CA GLU A 291 -20.61 -5.87 -28.80
C GLU A 291 -19.33 -5.97 -27.93
N ASN A 292 -19.03 -7.17 -27.43
CA ASN A 292 -17.85 -7.43 -26.59
C ASN A 292 -16.70 -7.99 -27.43
N TYR A 293 -15.69 -7.15 -27.68
CA TYR A 293 -14.54 -7.50 -28.51
C TYR A 293 -13.43 -8.22 -27.74
N VAL A 294 -12.53 -8.85 -28.50
CA VAL A 294 -11.28 -9.43 -28.02
C VAL A 294 -10.29 -8.31 -27.72
N TYR A 295 -9.60 -8.42 -26.59
CA TYR A 295 -8.51 -7.56 -26.17
C TYR A 295 -7.20 -8.34 -26.22
N LEU A 296 -6.13 -7.66 -26.60
CA LEU A 296 -4.77 -8.09 -26.28
C LEU A 296 -4.42 -7.47 -24.92
N VAL A 297 -3.99 -8.30 -23.98
CA VAL A 297 -3.66 -7.88 -22.61
C VAL A 297 -2.21 -8.24 -22.32
N SER A 298 -1.38 -7.23 -22.06
CA SER A 298 -0.06 -7.44 -21.46
C SER A 298 -0.24 -7.66 -19.97
N LEU A 299 0.20 -8.82 -19.47
CA LEU A 299 0.07 -9.20 -18.06
C LEU A 299 1.01 -8.41 -17.11
N GLY A 300 1.61 -7.33 -17.61
CA GLY A 300 2.46 -6.46 -16.83
C GLY A 300 3.90 -6.90 -16.78
N LYS A 301 4.60 -6.58 -15.68
CA LYS A 301 6.03 -6.84 -15.50
C LYS A 301 6.30 -7.55 -14.20
N GLU A 302 7.27 -8.45 -14.20
CA GLU A 302 7.73 -9.18 -13.03
C GLU A 302 8.23 -8.23 -11.94
N ILE A 303 8.11 -8.65 -10.69
CA ILE A 303 8.67 -7.93 -9.53
C ILE A 303 10.13 -8.36 -9.39
N PRO A 304 11.12 -7.45 -9.45
CA PRO A 304 12.51 -7.82 -9.23
C PRO A 304 12.73 -8.42 -7.85
N THR A 305 13.60 -9.43 -7.76
CA THR A 305 13.93 -10.11 -6.49
C THR A 305 15.15 -9.54 -5.79
N GLU A 306 16.02 -8.84 -6.53
CA GLU A 306 17.21 -8.21 -5.97
C GLU A 306 16.87 -6.79 -5.49
N PRO A 307 17.17 -6.45 -4.23
CA PRO A 307 16.95 -5.10 -3.71
C PRO A 307 17.79 -4.08 -4.48
N ALA A 308 17.30 -2.85 -4.54
CA ALA A 308 18.06 -1.75 -5.12
C ALA A 308 19.17 -1.27 -4.17
N GLU A 309 20.15 -0.56 -4.72
CA GLU A 309 21.11 0.20 -3.91
C GLU A 309 20.39 1.25 -3.03
N THR A 310 20.96 1.57 -1.87
CA THR A 310 20.42 2.56 -0.93
C THR A 310 20.08 3.88 -1.63
N GLY A 311 18.90 4.45 -1.34
CA GLY A 311 18.37 5.65 -1.99
C GLY A 311 17.73 5.43 -3.36
N SER A 312 17.82 4.23 -3.94
CA SER A 312 17.24 3.87 -5.24
C SER A 312 16.07 2.89 -5.11
N ILE A 313 15.37 2.66 -6.21
CA ILE A 313 14.29 1.67 -6.32
C ILE A 313 14.56 0.74 -7.51
N ASN A 314 14.03 -0.49 -7.42
CA ASN A 314 14.08 -1.48 -8.49
C ASN A 314 12.73 -2.19 -8.57
N THR A 315 11.73 -1.50 -9.11
CA THR A 315 10.33 -1.94 -9.05
C THR A 315 9.85 -2.64 -10.32
N THR A 316 10.68 -2.75 -11.35
CA THR A 316 10.23 -3.15 -12.69
C THR A 316 11.18 -4.18 -13.30
N GLY A 317 10.71 -5.42 -13.42
CA GLY A 317 11.43 -6.53 -14.02
C GLY A 317 11.06 -6.78 -15.49
N ASP A 318 11.24 -8.03 -15.90
CA ASP A 318 10.96 -8.50 -17.26
C ASP A 318 9.47 -8.43 -17.59
N LEU A 319 9.16 -8.31 -18.88
CA LEU A 319 7.79 -8.32 -19.39
C LEU A 319 7.17 -9.70 -19.19
N ARG A 320 5.96 -9.73 -18.62
CA ARG A 320 5.11 -10.94 -18.52
C ARG A 320 4.39 -11.18 -19.83
N ASP A 321 3.81 -12.36 -19.99
CA ASP A 321 3.17 -12.76 -21.25
C ASP A 321 2.09 -11.78 -21.72
N ILE A 322 1.82 -11.81 -23.03
CA ILE A 322 0.68 -11.12 -23.64
C ILE A 322 -0.32 -12.19 -24.08
N ILE A 323 -1.57 -12.05 -23.64
CA ILE A 323 -2.63 -13.02 -23.93
C ILE A 323 -3.82 -12.34 -24.60
N LYS A 324 -4.75 -13.15 -25.10
CA LYS A 324 -6.04 -12.69 -25.61
C LYS A 324 -7.09 -12.85 -24.53
N VAL A 325 -7.94 -11.82 -24.35
CA VAL A 325 -9.03 -11.83 -23.38
C VAL A 325 -10.30 -11.30 -24.03
N ARG A 326 -11.43 -11.94 -23.79
CA ARG A 326 -12.76 -11.42 -24.10
C ARG A 326 -13.63 -11.60 -22.87
N ILE A 327 -14.38 -10.56 -22.52
CA ILE A 327 -15.24 -10.58 -21.34
C ILE A 327 -16.68 -10.41 -21.80
N LEU A 328 -17.56 -11.27 -21.31
CA LEU A 328 -19.01 -11.19 -21.51
C LEU A 328 -19.66 -10.85 -20.16
N SER A 329 -20.87 -10.31 -20.20
CA SER A 329 -21.65 -10.09 -18.97
C SER A 329 -23.13 -10.35 -19.22
N ASP A 330 -23.82 -10.85 -18.19
CA ASP A 330 -25.28 -10.89 -18.12
C ASP A 330 -25.86 -9.78 -17.21
N GLY A 331 -25.01 -8.86 -16.75
CA GLY A 331 -25.32 -7.79 -15.80
C GLY A 331 -25.10 -8.16 -14.33
N ASN A 332 -25.13 -9.46 -13.99
CA ASN A 332 -24.92 -9.96 -12.62
C ASN A 332 -23.58 -10.67 -12.44
N SER A 333 -22.96 -11.09 -13.54
CA SER A 333 -21.69 -11.79 -13.57
C SER A 333 -20.88 -11.40 -14.80
N TYR A 334 -19.60 -11.74 -14.77
CA TYR A 334 -18.70 -11.67 -15.91
C TYR A 334 -18.25 -13.07 -16.30
N THR A 335 -18.24 -13.37 -17.60
CA THR A 335 -17.58 -14.56 -18.14
C THR A 335 -16.29 -14.12 -18.82
N ILE A 336 -15.16 -14.47 -18.22
CA ILE A 336 -13.82 -14.19 -18.73
C ILE A 336 -13.41 -15.36 -19.62
N GLN A 337 -13.18 -15.07 -20.90
CA GLN A 337 -12.61 -15.99 -21.89
C GLN A 337 -11.19 -15.55 -22.20
N TYR A 338 -10.22 -16.44 -22.08
CA TYR A 338 -8.82 -16.09 -22.34
C TYR A 338 -8.01 -17.27 -22.89
N ALA A 339 -6.96 -16.96 -23.63
CA ALA A 339 -6.01 -17.93 -24.16
C ALA A 339 -4.68 -17.26 -24.51
N ASP A 340 -3.60 -18.03 -24.56
CA ASP A 340 -2.30 -17.57 -25.07
C ASP A 340 -2.45 -16.97 -26.46
N LEU A 341 -1.61 -15.99 -26.80
CA LEU A 341 -1.71 -15.21 -28.03
C LEU A 341 -1.85 -16.08 -29.29
N ASN A 342 -1.10 -17.17 -29.38
CA ASN A 342 -1.06 -18.06 -30.55
C ASN A 342 -1.93 -19.33 -30.41
N GLU A 343 -2.72 -19.47 -29.33
CA GLU A 343 -3.67 -20.57 -29.17
C GLU A 343 -4.86 -20.41 -30.14
N THR A 344 -5.24 -21.47 -30.86
CA THR A 344 -6.24 -21.42 -31.95
C THR A 344 -7.33 -22.49 -31.84
N THR A 345 -7.30 -23.28 -30.77
CA THR A 345 -8.14 -24.46 -30.57
C THR A 345 -8.87 -24.49 -29.23
N THR A 346 -8.30 -23.92 -28.17
CA THR A 346 -8.87 -23.97 -26.82
C THR A 346 -8.98 -22.61 -26.15
N ILE A 347 -10.06 -22.40 -25.41
CA ILE A 347 -10.31 -21.20 -24.61
C ILE A 347 -10.45 -21.63 -23.15
N SER A 348 -9.79 -20.92 -22.25
CA SER A 348 -10.08 -20.96 -20.82
C SER A 348 -11.25 -20.03 -20.52
N GLU A 349 -12.24 -20.52 -19.77
CA GLU A 349 -13.45 -19.76 -19.47
C GLU A 349 -13.78 -19.86 -17.98
N VAL A 350 -13.97 -18.71 -17.32
CA VAL A 350 -14.37 -18.63 -15.92
C VAL A 350 -15.50 -17.61 -15.78
N THR A 351 -16.56 -17.98 -15.06
CA THR A 351 -17.65 -17.05 -14.71
C THR A 351 -17.50 -16.60 -13.27
N VAL A 352 -17.47 -15.29 -13.06
CA VAL A 352 -17.32 -14.64 -11.76
C VAL A 352 -18.57 -13.81 -11.47
N PRO A 353 -19.35 -14.14 -10.42
CA PRO A 353 -20.49 -13.34 -10.00
C PRO A 353 -20.02 -12.00 -9.40
N LYS A 354 -20.84 -10.96 -9.53
CA LYS A 354 -20.60 -9.71 -8.80
C LYS A 354 -20.74 -9.95 -7.30
N ASP A 355 -19.87 -9.32 -6.53
CA ASP A 355 -19.84 -9.37 -5.07
C ASP A 355 -20.03 -7.96 -4.48
N ALA A 356 -21.20 -7.72 -3.88
CA ALA A 356 -21.56 -6.41 -3.34
C ALA A 356 -20.73 -5.98 -2.12
N ALA A 357 -19.92 -6.87 -1.52
CA ALA A 357 -19.05 -6.52 -0.38
C ALA A 357 -17.75 -5.81 -0.78
N HIS A 358 -17.37 -5.88 -2.07
CA HIS A 358 -16.11 -5.33 -2.58
C HIS A 358 -16.40 -4.40 -3.76
N ASN A 359 -15.59 -3.38 -4.00
CA ASN A 359 -15.69 -2.55 -5.20
C ASN A 359 -15.37 -3.40 -6.43
N VAL A 360 -14.35 -4.24 -6.31
CA VAL A 360 -13.72 -4.98 -7.39
C VAL A 360 -13.38 -6.39 -6.96
N THR A 361 -13.79 -7.38 -7.74
CA THR A 361 -13.30 -8.76 -7.60
C THR A 361 -12.09 -8.96 -8.51
N ALA A 362 -10.92 -9.13 -7.91
CA ALA A 362 -9.67 -9.34 -8.64
C ALA A 362 -9.57 -10.75 -9.22
N PHE A 363 -9.03 -10.86 -10.44
CA PHE A 363 -8.81 -12.11 -11.16
C PHE A 363 -7.37 -12.23 -11.66
N SER A 364 -6.76 -13.38 -11.39
CA SER A 364 -5.48 -13.77 -11.95
C SER A 364 -5.71 -14.45 -13.30
N LEU A 365 -5.39 -13.74 -14.39
CA LEU A 365 -5.31 -14.33 -15.73
C LEU A 365 -4.17 -15.37 -15.79
N THR A 366 -3.14 -15.19 -14.98
CA THR A 366 -2.00 -16.12 -14.87
C THR A 366 -2.41 -17.47 -14.27
N HIS A 367 -3.22 -17.47 -13.20
CA HIS A 367 -3.62 -18.69 -12.49
C HIS A 367 -5.05 -19.16 -12.82
N GLY A 368 -5.85 -18.33 -13.48
CA GLY A 368 -7.23 -18.65 -13.84
C GLY A 368 -8.22 -18.65 -12.68
N GLU A 369 -7.98 -17.84 -11.66
CA GLU A 369 -8.79 -17.80 -10.45
C GLU A 369 -8.97 -16.39 -9.87
N THR A 370 -10.06 -16.20 -9.13
CA THR A 370 -10.27 -14.98 -8.33
C THR A 370 -9.36 -14.98 -7.11
N VAL A 371 -8.84 -13.81 -6.74
CA VAL A 371 -7.96 -13.64 -5.58
C VAL A 371 -8.46 -12.53 -4.66
N SER A 372 -8.22 -12.67 -3.35
CA SER A 372 -8.54 -11.62 -2.37
C SER A 372 -7.48 -10.53 -2.43
N VAL A 373 -7.88 -9.29 -2.70
CA VAL A 373 -6.95 -8.16 -2.89
C VAL A 373 -7.36 -6.95 -2.07
N GLU A 374 -8.42 -6.25 -2.47
CA GLU A 374 -8.95 -5.16 -1.65
C GLU A 374 -9.75 -5.74 -0.47
N PRO A 375 -9.66 -5.15 0.73
CA PRO A 375 -10.63 -5.36 1.80
C PRO A 375 -12.04 -4.99 1.34
N SER A 376 -13.05 -5.29 2.17
CA SER A 376 -14.42 -4.87 1.90
C SER A 376 -14.51 -3.35 1.72
N THR A 377 -15.54 -2.86 1.02
CA THR A 377 -15.61 -1.45 0.57
C THR A 377 -15.48 -0.41 1.67
N GLU A 378 -15.86 -0.78 2.91
CA GLU A 378 -15.85 0.09 4.10
C GLU A 378 -14.58 -0.10 4.95
N GLU A 379 -13.73 -1.08 4.65
CA GLU A 379 -12.55 -1.47 5.44
C GLU A 379 -11.22 -1.02 4.80
N TRP A 380 -11.27 -0.01 3.94
CA TRP A 380 -10.07 0.70 3.47
C TRP A 380 -10.39 2.06 2.87
N ASP A 381 -9.46 3.00 3.09
CA ASP A 381 -9.59 4.39 2.70
C ASP A 381 -8.56 4.81 1.66
N ILE A 382 -7.30 4.39 1.86
CA ILE A 382 -6.20 4.65 0.94
C ILE A 382 -5.52 3.35 0.54
N ASN A 383 -4.99 3.32 -0.68
CA ASN A 383 -4.08 2.29 -1.15
C ASN A 383 -2.73 2.94 -1.46
N LEU A 384 -1.71 2.58 -0.69
CA LEU A 384 -0.32 2.87 -1.00
C LEU A 384 0.14 1.83 -2.02
N THR A 385 -0.06 2.13 -3.30
CA THR A 385 0.12 1.15 -4.38
C THR A 385 1.58 0.78 -4.59
N GLY A 386 2.50 1.60 -4.07
CA GLY A 386 3.94 1.53 -4.34
C GLY A 386 4.21 1.95 -5.78
N VAL A 387 3.90 1.07 -6.73
CA VAL A 387 3.99 1.34 -8.16
C VAL A 387 2.62 1.75 -8.70
N PHE A 388 2.60 2.71 -9.62
CA PHE A 388 1.40 3.06 -10.37
C PHE A 388 1.76 3.43 -11.81
N THR A 389 1.01 2.90 -12.77
CA THR A 389 1.23 3.19 -14.18
C THR A 389 0.00 3.69 -14.90
N TYR A 390 0.20 4.61 -15.84
CA TYR A 390 -0.81 5.03 -16.79
C TYR A 390 -0.15 5.66 -18.03
N TYR A 391 -0.86 5.68 -19.15
CA TYR A 391 -0.51 6.44 -20.34
C TYR A 391 -1.04 7.87 -20.21
N GLY A 392 -0.15 8.86 -20.26
CA GLY A 392 -0.54 10.25 -19.98
C GLY A 392 0.51 11.26 -20.40
N TYR A 393 0.16 12.54 -20.24
CA TYR A 393 1.06 13.65 -20.56
C TYR A 393 2.12 13.85 -19.47
N GLN A 394 3.37 13.99 -19.90
CA GLN A 394 4.49 14.51 -19.12
C GLN A 394 5.01 15.77 -19.83
N GLY A 395 4.49 16.94 -19.43
CA GLY A 395 4.75 18.17 -20.19
C GLY A 395 4.16 18.08 -21.61
N PRO A 396 4.95 18.33 -22.68
CA PRO A 396 4.44 18.30 -24.06
C PRO A 396 4.38 16.89 -24.69
N ILE A 397 4.87 15.86 -24.00
CA ILE A 397 4.93 14.48 -24.52
C ILE A 397 3.89 13.60 -23.85
N ALA A 398 3.34 12.61 -24.56
CA ALA A 398 2.51 11.55 -24.00
C ALA A 398 3.27 10.22 -24.05
N ALA A 399 3.22 9.45 -22.97
CA ALA A 399 3.96 8.20 -22.83
C ALA A 399 3.31 7.28 -21.78
N GLY A 400 3.68 6.01 -21.78
CA GLY A 400 3.42 5.11 -20.65
C GLY A 400 4.34 5.48 -19.49
N LEU A 401 3.74 6.00 -18.42
CA LEU A 401 4.44 6.49 -17.24
C LEU A 401 4.42 5.44 -16.13
N THR A 402 5.50 5.38 -15.37
CA THR A 402 5.61 4.55 -14.17
C THR A 402 6.06 5.43 -13.02
N TYR A 403 5.21 5.51 -12.00
CA TYR A 403 5.49 6.19 -10.75
C TYR A 403 5.78 5.16 -9.66
N SER A 404 6.68 5.52 -8.75
CA SER A 404 6.87 4.84 -7.47
C SER A 404 6.18 5.63 -6.36
N ASP A 405 6.23 5.10 -5.14
CA ASP A 405 5.65 5.64 -3.91
C ASP A 405 4.31 6.36 -4.15
N TYR A 406 3.43 5.74 -4.93
CA TYR A 406 2.17 6.34 -5.36
C TYR A 406 1.05 5.97 -4.38
N VAL A 407 0.15 6.90 -4.12
CA VAL A 407 -0.97 6.71 -3.18
C VAL A 407 -2.27 7.14 -3.84
N VAL A 408 -3.29 6.31 -3.71
CA VAL A 408 -4.66 6.59 -4.16
C VAL A 408 -5.65 6.42 -3.00
N HIS A 409 -6.88 6.92 -3.16
CA HIS A 409 -7.95 6.75 -2.17
C HIS A 409 -9.20 6.06 -2.76
N ASN A 410 -10.04 5.50 -1.89
CA ASN A 410 -11.18 4.65 -2.23
C ASN A 410 -12.40 5.47 -2.70
N THR A 411 -12.31 6.11 -3.87
CA THR A 411 -13.42 6.89 -4.43
C THR A 411 -14.68 6.05 -4.68
N LEU A 412 -14.52 4.79 -5.06
CA LEU A 412 -15.65 3.87 -5.31
C LEU A 412 -16.38 3.47 -4.01
N GLY A 413 -15.66 3.39 -2.89
CA GLY A 413 -16.21 3.20 -1.55
C GLY A 413 -16.74 4.48 -0.89
N GLY A 414 -16.73 5.62 -1.60
CA GLY A 414 -17.27 6.88 -1.09
C GLY A 414 -16.32 7.67 -0.20
N VAL A 415 -15.02 7.37 -0.25
CA VAL A 415 -13.99 8.13 0.48
C VAL A 415 -13.67 9.40 -0.28
N GLY A 416 -13.69 10.53 0.42
CA GLY A 416 -13.33 11.84 -0.12
C GLY A 416 -11.99 12.28 0.44
N LEU A 417 -11.11 12.84 -0.41
CA LEU A 417 -9.81 13.33 0.05
C LEU A 417 -9.43 14.64 -0.64
N TYR A 418 -8.76 15.53 0.08
CA TYR A 418 -8.16 16.72 -0.49
C TYR A 418 -6.80 17.06 0.13
N GLN A 419 -5.96 17.76 -0.64
CA GLN A 419 -4.68 18.28 -0.17
C GLN A 419 -4.86 19.67 0.44
N VAL A 420 -4.23 19.89 1.59
CA VAL A 420 -4.03 21.22 2.17
C VAL A 420 -2.59 21.65 1.90
N THR A 421 -2.40 22.82 1.30
CA THR A 421 -1.08 23.44 1.11
C THR A 421 -0.87 24.56 2.12
N ILE A 422 0.25 24.49 2.87
CA ILE A 422 0.61 25.42 3.93
C ILE A 422 1.17 26.71 3.31
N GLU A 423 0.29 27.65 3.05
CA GLU A 423 0.64 28.99 2.58
C GLU A 423 -0.14 30.08 3.34
N GLY A 424 0.53 31.19 3.65
CA GLY A 424 -0.11 32.34 4.31
C GLY A 424 -0.67 31.98 5.69
N ASP A 425 -2.00 32.13 5.84
CA ASP A 425 -2.74 31.90 7.08
C ASP A 425 -3.32 30.48 7.20
N VAL A 426 -3.04 29.58 6.24
CA VAL A 426 -3.51 28.19 6.30
C VAL A 426 -2.87 27.48 7.51
N PRO A 427 -3.65 26.82 8.39
CA PRO A 427 -3.11 26.13 9.55
C PRO A 427 -2.10 25.05 9.17
N THR A 428 -1.05 24.90 9.98
CA THR A 428 -0.15 23.76 9.90
C THR A 428 -0.89 22.47 10.30
N TYR A 429 -0.36 21.30 9.92
CA TYR A 429 -0.92 20.00 10.33
C TYR A 429 -1.23 19.92 11.84
N ALA A 430 -0.32 20.40 12.69
CA ALA A 430 -0.48 20.39 14.14
C ALA A 430 -1.61 21.30 14.65
N ASN A 431 -1.92 22.38 13.92
CA ASN A 431 -2.92 23.37 14.32
C ASN A 431 -4.26 23.20 13.59
N PHE A 432 -4.34 22.34 12.58
CA PHE A 432 -5.56 22.08 11.82
C PHE A 432 -6.57 21.28 12.66
N THR A 433 -7.81 21.75 12.68
CA THR A 433 -8.92 21.21 13.47
C THR A 433 -10.14 20.97 12.59
N MET A 434 -11.18 20.33 13.15
CA MET A 434 -12.46 20.16 12.46
C MET A 434 -13.10 21.48 11.98
N ALA A 435 -12.83 22.60 12.64
CA ALA A 435 -13.34 23.90 12.22
C ALA A 435 -12.70 24.43 10.93
N ASP A 436 -11.55 23.88 10.54
CA ASP A 436 -10.79 24.28 9.36
C ASP A 436 -11.12 23.41 8.13
N VAL A 437 -11.91 22.35 8.30
CA VAL A 437 -12.31 21.44 7.21
C VAL A 437 -13.14 22.19 6.17
N ASP A 438 -12.71 22.08 4.91
CA ASP A 438 -13.47 22.55 3.75
C ASP A 438 -14.11 21.34 3.07
N GLU A 439 -15.36 21.05 3.41
CA GLU A 439 -16.09 19.95 2.77
C GLU A 439 -16.24 20.12 1.25
N SER A 440 -16.20 21.35 0.73
CA SER A 440 -16.30 21.60 -0.70
C SER A 440 -15.02 21.26 -1.48
N ALA A 441 -13.90 21.08 -0.76
CA ALA A 441 -12.62 20.66 -1.33
C ALA A 441 -12.50 19.15 -1.48
N LEU A 442 -13.35 18.35 -0.80
CA LEU A 442 -13.31 16.89 -0.88
C LEU A 442 -13.55 16.41 -2.31
N VAL A 443 -12.60 15.64 -2.83
CA VAL A 443 -12.64 15.05 -4.16
C VAL A 443 -13.11 13.60 -4.05
N TYR A 444 -14.09 13.23 -4.88
CA TYR A 444 -14.69 11.89 -4.91
C TYR A 444 -14.60 11.22 -6.29
N ASP A 445 -14.18 11.95 -7.31
CA ASP A 445 -14.15 11.53 -8.72
C ASP A 445 -12.73 11.39 -9.28
N ASN A 446 -11.70 11.56 -8.44
CA ASN A 446 -10.31 11.36 -8.80
C ASN A 446 -9.55 10.73 -7.63
N ARG A 447 -9.21 9.44 -7.73
CA ARG A 447 -8.48 8.73 -6.66
C ARG A 447 -7.04 9.18 -6.47
N ALA A 448 -6.44 9.84 -7.46
CA ALA A 448 -5.02 10.18 -7.53
C ALA A 448 -4.65 11.54 -6.89
N VAL A 449 -5.49 12.08 -6.00
CA VAL A 449 -5.24 13.38 -5.33
C VAL A 449 -3.92 13.42 -4.58
N VAL A 450 -3.52 12.34 -3.90
CA VAL A 450 -2.20 12.23 -3.27
C VAL A 450 -1.14 11.94 -4.34
N GLY A 451 -1.36 10.87 -5.12
CA GLY A 451 -0.49 10.45 -6.21
C GLY A 451 0.97 10.32 -5.76
N SER A 452 1.89 10.89 -6.53
CA SER A 452 3.31 11.01 -6.16
C SER A 452 3.68 12.37 -5.56
N GLY A 453 2.72 13.30 -5.43
CA GLY A 453 2.98 14.71 -5.12
C GLY A 453 3.37 15.01 -3.67
N TRP A 454 3.23 14.02 -2.78
CA TRP A 454 3.58 14.12 -1.37
C TRP A 454 5.10 14.17 -1.09
N ARG A 455 5.94 13.97 -2.11
CA ARG A 455 7.40 14.00 -1.97
C ARG A 455 8.07 14.56 -3.22
N ASP A 456 9.33 14.95 -3.07
CA ASP A 456 10.24 15.26 -4.17
C ASP A 456 11.24 14.11 -4.33
N THR A 457 11.02 13.28 -5.34
CA THR A 457 11.90 12.14 -5.66
C THR A 457 13.33 12.56 -6.02
N PHE A 458 13.53 13.75 -6.62
CA PHE A 458 14.85 14.22 -7.03
C PHE A 458 15.57 14.93 -5.88
N GLY A 459 14.85 15.71 -5.09
CA GLY A 459 15.35 16.32 -3.86
C GLY A 459 15.58 15.31 -2.74
N GLY A 460 14.94 14.15 -2.84
CA GLY A 460 15.07 13.07 -1.89
C GLY A 460 14.35 13.33 -0.56
N VAL A 461 13.27 14.12 -0.57
CA VAL A 461 12.59 14.60 0.64
C VAL A 461 11.08 14.42 0.56
N VAL A 462 10.44 14.26 1.72
CA VAL A 462 8.99 14.42 1.84
C VAL A 462 8.65 15.91 1.79
N ASN A 463 7.59 16.27 1.06
CA ASN A 463 7.16 17.66 0.96
C ASN A 463 6.51 18.09 2.28
N THR A 464 7.05 19.15 2.90
CA THR A 464 6.61 19.65 4.22
C THR A 464 5.63 20.82 4.13
N ASP A 465 5.34 21.28 2.92
CA ASP A 465 4.41 22.36 2.61
C ASP A 465 2.96 21.87 2.46
N ARG A 466 2.66 20.60 2.75
CA ARG A 466 1.34 20.01 2.52
C ARG A 466 1.02 18.88 3.48
N TYR A 467 -0.27 18.65 3.67
CA TYR A 467 -0.85 17.47 4.30
C TYR A 467 -2.21 17.19 3.63
N TYR A 468 -2.91 16.15 4.06
CA TYR A 468 -4.19 15.76 3.45
C TYR A 468 -5.28 15.65 4.49
N VAL A 469 -6.50 15.89 4.06
CA VAL A 469 -7.71 15.69 4.85
C VAL A 469 -8.58 14.70 4.10
N LEU A 470 -9.10 13.73 4.82
CA LEU A 470 -9.91 12.63 4.31
C LEU A 470 -11.21 12.55 5.10
N LYS A 471 -12.29 12.21 4.39
CA LYS A 471 -13.56 11.77 4.94
C LYS A 471 -13.78 10.31 4.51
N ASP A 472 -13.84 9.40 5.48
CA ASP A 472 -14.09 7.98 5.22
C ASP A 472 -15.56 7.73 4.83
N ALA A 473 -15.88 6.47 4.48
CA ALA A 473 -17.23 6.05 4.11
C ALA A 473 -18.27 6.23 5.24
N ASP A 474 -17.82 6.13 6.50
CA ASP A 474 -18.63 6.32 7.71
C ASP A 474 -18.87 7.80 8.06
N GLY A 475 -18.20 8.73 7.36
CA GLY A 475 -18.28 10.16 7.56
C GLY A 475 -17.38 10.70 8.68
N ASN A 476 -16.41 9.93 9.14
CA ASN A 476 -15.34 10.40 10.01
C ASN A 476 -14.30 11.19 9.22
N TYR A 477 -13.73 12.21 9.87
CA TYR A 477 -12.69 13.05 9.28
C TYR A 477 -11.34 12.72 9.88
N TYR A 478 -10.33 12.64 9.02
CA TYR A 478 -8.94 12.47 9.41
C TYR A 478 -8.09 13.50 8.68
N LYS A 479 -7.01 13.93 9.33
CA LYS A 479 -5.87 14.54 8.65
C LYS A 479 -4.73 13.53 8.64
N LEU A 480 -3.96 13.49 7.56
CA LEU A 480 -2.74 12.69 7.46
C LEU A 480 -1.58 13.50 6.90
N ASN A 481 -0.37 13.18 7.36
CA ASN A 481 0.86 13.79 6.90
C ASN A 481 1.94 12.74 6.72
N PHE A 482 2.53 12.68 5.53
CA PHE A 482 3.66 11.79 5.29
C PHE A 482 4.91 12.31 6.01
N THR A 483 5.71 11.39 6.55
CA THR A 483 6.89 11.71 7.36
C THR A 483 8.15 11.06 6.81
N ALA A 484 8.03 9.93 6.11
CA ALA A 484 9.15 9.27 5.45
C ALA A 484 8.72 8.49 4.20
N TYR A 485 9.69 8.20 3.35
CA TYR A 485 9.57 7.27 2.21
C TYR A 485 10.80 6.35 2.10
N THR A 486 11.65 6.39 3.14
CA THR A 486 12.85 5.60 3.31
C THR A 486 12.97 5.07 4.74
N SER A 487 13.67 3.95 4.93
CA SER A 487 14.05 3.45 6.26
C SER A 487 15.09 4.36 6.95
N THR A 488 15.43 4.04 8.21
CA THR A 488 16.51 4.70 8.95
C THR A 488 17.89 4.53 8.29
N GLU A 489 18.07 3.48 7.49
CA GLU A 489 19.28 3.19 6.71
C GLU A 489 19.23 3.81 5.31
N GLY A 490 18.16 4.53 4.96
CA GLY A 490 17.98 5.18 3.67
C GLY A 490 17.50 4.26 2.54
N GLU A 491 17.01 3.05 2.85
CA GLU A 491 16.38 2.18 1.86
C GLU A 491 15.02 2.77 1.44
N ARG A 492 14.73 2.87 0.14
CA ARG A 492 13.43 3.34 -0.38
C ARG A 492 12.34 2.29 -0.21
N GLY A 493 11.07 2.70 -0.33
CA GLY A 493 9.93 1.78 -0.29
C GLY A 493 9.39 1.50 1.13
N HIS A 494 9.83 2.29 2.10
CA HIS A 494 9.36 2.27 3.49
C HIS A 494 8.63 3.59 3.75
N PHE A 495 7.36 3.67 3.37
CA PHE A 495 6.58 4.88 3.56
C PHE A 495 6.16 4.98 5.02
N GLN A 496 6.16 6.20 5.53
CA GLN A 496 5.64 6.50 6.85
C GLN A 496 4.72 7.69 6.76
N PHE A 497 3.60 7.61 7.45
CA PHE A 497 2.72 8.75 7.67
C PHE A 497 2.21 8.77 9.10
N THR A 498 1.84 9.95 9.56
CA THR A 498 1.04 10.13 10.77
C THR A 498 -0.37 10.55 10.38
N TYR A 499 -1.35 10.18 11.19
CA TYR A 499 -2.72 10.64 11.03
C TYR A 499 -3.35 10.97 12.37
N GLU A 500 -4.41 11.76 12.34
CA GLU A 500 -5.22 12.16 13.48
C GLU A 500 -6.68 12.33 13.04
N ARG A 501 -7.61 11.85 13.86
CA ARG A 501 -9.05 12.07 13.68
C ARG A 501 -9.40 13.50 14.10
N LEU A 502 -10.26 14.18 13.33
CA LEU A 502 -10.68 15.57 13.54
C LEU A 502 -11.94 15.72 14.38
#